data_AF-A0A915LM34-F1
#
_entry.id   AF-A0A915LM34-F1
#
_cell.length_a   1.000
_cell.length_b   1.000
_cell.length_c   1.000
_cell.angle_alpha   90.00
_cell.angle_beta   90.00
_cell.angle_gamma   90.00
#
_symmetry.space_group_name_H-M   'P 1'
#
loop_
_entity.id
_entity.type
_entity.pdbx_description
1 polymer ?
#
loop_
_entity_poly.entity_id
_entity_poly.type
_entity_poly.pdbx_seq_one_letter_code
_entity_poly.pdbx_strand_id
1 'polypeptide(L)'
;MQEGTSQKVDESPNFLHTDDVGSFLDLKAEFIKRRDAALIGKQASHIYSNSTLKNKKNILAITKEEKKAKQELSERRAQRIRQNEEEIRKEEQQRLRQQQILEQKAIIYERMSHGEKLTYEDGREAEFLVDFHNKKKELEAGCSSSLKEAPLVVHYDPFEEKGRVFGASHVPLPTLNEEAREKKIAELKSMTEETKIERTKRKLQRNAEKEEERYRVNKIRQRMGIPLLESSDEEEQELSSTNDDIQSSSAPPKSNVIDNQMTKEEEKPKKF
;
A
#
# COMPACT_ATOMS: atom_id res chain seq x y z
N MET A 1 -54.85 67.03 37.07
CA MET A 1 -54.32 67.88 35.98
C MET A 1 -52.81 67.85 36.07
N GLN A 2 -52.16 67.59 34.94
CA GLN A 2 -50.72 67.40 34.77
C GLN A 2 -50.01 68.76 34.73
N GLU A 3 -48.86 68.88 35.38
CA GLU A 3 -47.85 69.87 34.99
C GLU A 3 -46.53 69.13 34.76
N GLY A 4 -46.16 69.05 33.49
CA GLY A 4 -44.90 68.46 33.02
C GLY A 4 -43.86 69.56 32.86
N THR A 5 -42.72 69.41 33.51
CA THR A 5 -41.53 70.22 33.27
C THR A 5 -40.72 69.59 32.13
N SER A 6 -40.81 70.18 30.94
CA SER A 6 -39.93 69.86 29.82
C SER A 6 -38.61 70.62 29.96
N GLN A 7 -37.52 69.90 30.25
CA GLN A 7 -36.17 70.40 30.06
C GLN A 7 -35.77 70.19 28.60
N LYS A 8 -35.46 71.29 27.89
CA LYS A 8 -34.82 71.25 26.57
C LYS A 8 -33.32 71.03 26.78
N VAL A 9 -32.76 70.03 26.10
CA VAL A 9 -31.32 69.79 26.00
C VAL A 9 -30.89 70.32 24.64
N ASP A 10 -30.07 71.37 24.64
CA ASP A 10 -29.48 71.94 23.44
C ASP A 10 -28.34 71.03 22.96
N GLU A 11 -28.50 70.42 21.80
CA GLU A 11 -27.46 69.65 21.12
C GLU A 11 -26.48 70.60 20.40
N SER A 12 -25.33 70.86 21.02
CA SER A 12 -24.17 71.41 20.31
C SER A 12 -23.21 70.27 19.94
N PRO A 13 -22.57 70.30 18.75
CA PRO A 13 -21.66 69.25 18.33
C PRO A 13 -20.41 69.25 19.24
N ASN A 14 -20.14 68.11 19.87
CA ASN A 14 -18.94 67.88 20.68
C ASN A 14 -17.67 68.03 19.82
N PHE A 15 -17.09 69.22 19.78
CA PHE A 15 -15.73 69.43 19.27
C PHE A 15 -14.73 68.97 20.34
N LEU A 16 -13.96 67.92 20.04
CA LEU A 16 -12.80 67.57 20.85
C LEU A 16 -11.74 68.66 20.67
N HIS A 17 -11.59 69.53 21.67
CA HIS A 17 -10.46 70.44 21.75
C HIS A 17 -9.23 69.65 22.23
N THR A 18 -8.18 69.58 21.40
CA THR A 18 -6.89 68.99 21.78
C THR A 18 -5.85 70.10 21.85
N ASP A 19 -5.62 70.61 23.07
CA ASP A 19 -4.67 71.71 23.30
C ASP A 19 -3.20 71.29 23.10
N ASP A 20 -2.91 69.98 23.15
CA ASP A 20 -1.56 69.46 23.03
C ASP A 20 -1.25 68.91 21.63
N VAL A 21 -0.51 69.69 20.85
CA VAL A 21 0.03 69.29 19.53
C VAL A 21 0.91 68.01 19.64
N GLY A 22 1.51 67.78 20.81
CA GLY A 22 2.27 66.55 21.12
C GLY A 22 1.40 65.29 21.13
N SER A 23 0.15 65.38 21.60
CA SER A 23 -0.79 64.25 21.64
C SER A 23 -1.13 63.74 20.23
N PHE A 24 -1.25 64.64 19.25
CA PHE A 24 -1.50 64.26 17.86
C PHE A 24 -0.30 63.57 17.21
N LEU A 25 0.92 64.04 17.51
CA LEU A 25 2.17 63.42 17.03
C LEU A 25 2.37 62.03 17.65
N ASP A 26 2.08 61.88 18.94
CA ASP A 26 2.13 60.60 19.63
C ASP A 26 1.07 59.62 19.10
N LEU A 27 -0.15 60.08 18.84
CA LEU A 27 -1.20 59.27 18.22
C LEU A 27 -0.80 58.81 16.82
N LYS A 28 -0.16 59.69 16.04
CA LYS A 28 0.32 59.36 14.69
C LYS A 28 1.48 58.36 14.74
N ALA A 29 2.39 58.51 15.71
CA ALA A 29 3.48 57.56 15.93
C ALA A 29 2.97 56.18 16.38
N GLU A 30 2.01 56.14 17.31
CA GLU A 30 1.28 54.93 17.71
C GLU A 30 0.56 54.28 16.52
N PHE A 31 -0.12 55.08 15.70
CA PHE A 31 -0.82 54.58 14.51
C PHE A 31 0.14 53.92 13.50
N ILE A 32 1.28 54.55 13.23
CA ILE A 32 2.31 53.99 12.34
C ILE A 32 2.89 52.70 12.94
N LYS A 33 3.26 52.71 14.23
CA LYS A 33 3.74 51.51 14.94
C LYS A 33 2.71 50.37 14.87
N ARG A 34 1.42 50.68 15.04
CA ARG A 34 0.33 49.71 15.01
C ARG A 34 0.07 49.17 13.60
N ARG A 35 0.14 50.03 12.58
CA ARG A 35 0.03 49.64 11.16
C ARG A 35 1.18 48.73 10.75
N ASP A 36 2.41 49.08 11.12
CA ASP A 36 3.60 48.31 10.78
C ASP A 36 3.62 46.98 11.56
N ALA A 37 3.17 46.96 12.82
CA ALA A 37 3.00 45.72 13.60
C ALA A 37 1.90 44.79 13.04
N ALA A 38 0.87 45.34 12.41
CA ALA A 38 -0.17 44.57 11.70
C ALA A 38 0.37 43.96 10.39
N LEU A 39 1.15 44.73 9.62
CA LEU A 39 1.83 44.28 8.40
C LEU A 39 2.87 43.17 8.68
N ILE A 40 3.59 43.28 9.80
CA ILE A 40 4.59 42.29 10.24
C ILE A 40 3.92 41.06 10.91
N GLY A 41 2.58 41.02 11.00
CA GLY A 41 1.83 39.87 11.50
C GLY A 41 1.97 39.63 13.02
N LYS A 42 2.64 40.52 13.75
CA LYS A 42 2.89 40.37 15.19
C LYS A 42 1.65 40.67 16.05
N GLN A 43 0.70 41.47 15.56
CA GLN A 43 -0.52 41.81 16.30
C GLN A 43 -1.84 41.46 15.60
N ALA A 44 -1.81 40.97 14.36
CA ALA A 44 -3.02 40.54 13.66
C ALA A 44 -3.76 39.39 14.37
N SER A 45 -3.07 38.64 15.25
CA SER A 45 -3.65 37.57 16.07
C SER A 45 -4.41 38.05 17.31
N HIS A 46 -4.18 39.29 17.79
CA HIS A 46 -4.73 39.75 19.07
C HIS A 46 -6.02 40.59 18.90
N ILE A 47 -6.26 41.19 17.74
CA ILE A 47 -7.44 42.04 17.52
C ILE A 47 -8.70 41.22 17.18
N TYR A 48 -8.55 39.98 16.71
CA TYR A 48 -9.68 39.08 16.40
C TYR A 48 -9.92 37.98 17.45
N SER A 49 -9.21 37.99 18.59
CA SER A 49 -9.31 36.93 19.60
C SER A 49 -10.37 37.19 20.70
N ASN A 50 -11.02 38.36 20.69
CA ASN A 50 -11.97 38.75 21.73
C ASN A 50 -13.42 38.72 21.23
N SER A 51 -13.93 37.53 20.91
CA SER A 51 -15.27 37.06 21.29
C SER A 51 -15.59 35.73 20.59
N THR A 52 -16.09 34.76 21.36
CA THR A 52 -16.80 33.53 20.93
C THR A 52 -16.09 32.47 20.05
N LEU A 53 -14.75 32.39 20.00
CA LEU A 53 -14.05 31.31 19.26
C LEU A 53 -12.98 30.53 20.05
N LYS A 54 -13.14 30.36 21.36
CA LYS A 54 -12.16 29.67 22.22
C LYS A 54 -11.88 28.19 21.88
N ASN A 55 -12.64 27.55 20.99
CA ASN A 55 -12.50 26.11 20.69
C ASN A 55 -12.24 25.76 19.22
N LYS A 56 -12.04 26.73 18.30
CA LYS A 56 -11.64 26.40 16.93
C LYS A 56 -10.12 26.43 16.81
N LYS A 57 -9.49 25.27 17.03
CA LYS A 57 -8.06 25.09 16.71
C LYS A 57 -7.86 25.47 15.23
N ASN A 58 -6.94 26.37 14.96
CA ASN A 58 -6.60 26.76 13.59
C ASN A 58 -6.05 25.51 12.87
N ILE A 59 -6.81 24.98 11.91
CA ILE A 59 -6.51 23.74 11.18
C ILE A 59 -5.14 23.82 10.47
N LEU A 60 -4.63 25.04 10.24
CA LEU A 60 -3.34 25.31 9.59
C LEU A 60 -2.16 25.43 10.57
N ALA A 61 -2.41 25.50 11.88
CA ALA A 61 -1.37 25.68 12.88
C ALA A 61 -0.84 24.33 13.37
N ILE A 62 0.19 23.83 12.68
CA ILE A 62 0.93 22.63 13.10
C ILE A 62 1.57 22.89 14.46
N THR A 63 1.20 22.08 15.45
CA THR A 63 1.73 22.21 16.81
C THR A 63 3.23 21.90 16.84
N LYS A 64 3.96 22.41 17.84
CA LYS A 64 5.40 22.12 18.00
C LYS A 64 5.66 20.61 18.12
N GLU A 65 4.74 19.87 18.74
CA GLU A 65 4.82 18.42 18.91
C GLU A 65 4.62 17.70 17.57
N GLU A 66 3.65 18.13 16.76
CA GLU A 66 3.41 17.57 15.43
C GLU A 66 4.58 17.82 14.46
N LYS A 67 5.27 18.97 14.58
CA LYS A 67 6.52 19.22 13.84
C LYS A 67 7.63 18.23 14.21
N LYS A 68 7.80 17.95 15.51
CA LYS A 68 8.79 16.96 15.98
C LYS A 68 8.43 15.55 15.52
N ALA A 69 7.17 15.15 15.62
CA ALA A 69 6.71 13.85 15.12
C ALA A 69 6.94 13.69 13.61
N LYS A 70 6.70 14.75 12.82
CA LYS A 70 6.98 14.75 11.39
C LYS A 70 8.47 14.64 11.07
N GLN A 71 9.33 15.29 11.86
CA GLN A 71 10.79 15.17 11.74
C GLN A 71 11.26 13.75 12.06
N GLU A 72 10.80 13.17 13.16
CA GLU A 72 11.16 11.79 13.54
C GLU A 72 10.70 10.76 12.47
N LEU A 73 9.49 10.92 11.94
CA LEU A 73 9.01 10.09 10.83
C LEU A 73 9.86 10.26 9.56
N SER A 74 10.29 11.49 9.27
CA SER A 74 11.18 11.78 8.14
C SER A 74 12.55 11.12 8.33
N GLU A 75 13.11 11.18 9.53
CA GLU A 75 14.39 10.53 9.86
C GLU A 75 14.29 9.01 9.77
N ARG A 76 13.23 8.40 10.31
CA ARG A 76 12.96 6.96 10.16
C ARG A 76 12.75 6.55 8.71
N ARG A 77 12.14 7.41 7.90
CA ARG A 77 12.01 7.17 6.45
C ARG A 77 13.38 7.25 5.77
N ALA A 78 14.20 8.23 6.10
CA ALA A 78 15.55 8.38 5.56
C ALA A 78 16.45 7.20 5.94
N GLN A 79 16.36 6.70 7.17
CA GLN A 79 17.09 5.50 7.60
C GLN A 79 16.70 4.26 6.80
N ARG A 80 15.39 4.05 6.57
CA ARG A 80 14.91 2.95 5.72
C ARG A 80 15.40 3.09 4.27
N ILE A 81 15.33 4.30 3.71
CA ILE A 81 15.86 4.56 2.36
C ILE A 81 17.35 4.23 2.30
N ARG A 82 18.13 4.66 3.29
CA ARG A 82 19.56 4.37 3.36
C ARG A 82 19.88 2.87 3.46
N GLN A 83 19.12 2.14 4.27
CA GLN A 83 19.27 0.68 4.36
C GLN A 83 18.98 0.01 3.01
N ASN A 84 17.89 0.41 2.35
CA ASN A 84 17.56 -0.09 1.02
C ASN A 84 18.64 0.26 -0.02
N GLU A 85 19.20 1.48 0.03
CA GLU A 85 20.31 1.88 -0.86
C GLU A 85 21.58 1.03 -0.63
N GLU A 86 21.90 0.72 0.63
CA GLU A 86 23.02 -0.15 0.99
C GLU A 86 22.79 -1.60 0.51
N GLU A 87 21.56 -2.11 0.59
CA GLU A 87 21.17 -3.41 0.07
C GLU A 87 21.27 -3.46 -1.46
N ILE A 88 20.73 -2.46 -2.17
CA ILE A 88 20.84 -2.34 -3.63
C ILE A 88 22.30 -2.31 -4.06
N ARG A 89 23.16 -1.55 -3.37
CA ARG A 89 24.59 -1.50 -3.68
C ARG A 89 25.26 -2.87 -3.52
N LYS A 90 24.89 -3.66 -2.51
CA LYS A 90 25.41 -5.03 -2.33
C LYS A 90 24.93 -5.95 -3.45
N GLU A 91 23.66 -5.85 -3.86
CA GLU A 91 23.11 -6.62 -4.97
C GLU A 91 23.83 -6.28 -6.29
N GLU A 92 24.05 -5.00 -6.58
CA GLU A 92 24.81 -4.56 -7.75
C GLU A 92 26.24 -5.12 -7.76
N GLN A 93 26.92 -5.09 -6.62
CA GLN A 93 28.26 -5.70 -6.49
C GLN A 93 28.24 -7.21 -6.72
N GLN A 94 27.22 -7.91 -6.23
CA GLN A 94 27.05 -9.35 -6.47
C GLN A 94 26.79 -9.64 -7.95
N ARG A 95 25.95 -8.83 -8.61
CA ARG A 95 25.71 -8.93 -10.06
C ARG A 95 26.98 -8.75 -10.87
N LEU A 96 27.79 -7.73 -10.55
CA LEU A 96 29.08 -7.50 -11.22
C LEU A 96 30.03 -8.69 -11.03
N ARG A 97 30.11 -9.26 -9.82
CA ARG A 97 30.91 -10.47 -9.57
C ARG A 97 30.41 -11.66 -10.37
N GLN A 98 29.10 -11.87 -10.43
CA GLN A 98 28.51 -12.95 -11.23
C GLN A 98 28.82 -12.76 -12.71
N GLN A 99 28.72 -11.54 -13.23
CA GLN A 99 29.08 -11.22 -14.60
C GLN A 99 30.56 -11.54 -14.86
N GLN A 100 31.49 -11.11 -13.99
CA GLN A 100 32.91 -11.44 -14.12
C GLN A 100 33.16 -12.95 -14.11
N ILE A 101 32.47 -13.70 -13.25
CA ILE A 101 32.57 -15.16 -13.22
C ILE A 101 32.05 -15.77 -14.53
N LEU A 102 30.95 -15.25 -15.06
CA LEU A 102 30.39 -15.72 -16.33
C LEU A 102 31.33 -15.41 -17.50
N GLU A 103 31.93 -14.22 -17.53
CA GLU A 103 32.94 -13.84 -18.52
C GLU A 103 34.18 -14.75 -18.43
N GLN A 104 34.69 -15.00 -17.22
CA GLN A 104 35.80 -15.94 -17.00
C GLN A 104 35.45 -17.36 -17.45
N LYS A 105 34.23 -17.83 -17.13
CA LYS A 105 33.74 -19.14 -17.60
C LYS A 105 33.60 -19.17 -19.12
N ALA A 106 33.11 -18.11 -19.74
CA ALA A 106 32.98 -18.01 -21.19
C ALA A 106 34.36 -18.11 -21.87
N ILE A 107 35.37 -17.40 -21.35
CA ILE A 107 36.76 -17.50 -21.82
C ILE A 107 37.27 -18.94 -21.69
N ILE A 108 36.98 -19.61 -20.57
CA ILE A 108 37.36 -21.01 -20.36
C ILE A 108 36.67 -21.93 -21.40
N TYR A 109 35.36 -21.76 -21.62
CA TYR A 109 34.62 -22.55 -22.60
C TYR A 109 35.11 -22.30 -24.03
N GLU A 110 35.48 -21.07 -24.35
CA GLU A 110 36.09 -20.73 -25.64
C GLU A 110 37.45 -21.43 -25.79
N ARG A 111 38.33 -21.36 -24.80
CA ARG A 111 39.61 -22.11 -24.84
C ARG A 111 39.40 -23.61 -25.01
N MET A 112 38.45 -24.18 -24.27
CA MET A 112 38.09 -25.60 -24.38
C MET A 112 37.51 -25.95 -25.76
N SER A 113 36.73 -25.06 -26.38
CA SER A 113 36.17 -25.30 -27.72
C SER A 113 37.27 -25.30 -28.80
N HIS A 114 38.36 -24.57 -28.58
CA HIS A 114 39.56 -24.60 -29.41
C HIS A 114 40.47 -25.82 -29.12
N GLY A 115 40.10 -26.69 -28.17
CA GLY A 115 40.83 -27.91 -27.82
C GLY A 115 41.93 -27.72 -26.79
N GLU A 116 42.00 -26.57 -26.11
CA GLU A 116 42.95 -26.32 -25.03
C GLU A 116 42.53 -27.12 -23.77
N LYS A 117 43.48 -27.83 -23.17
CA LYS A 117 43.25 -28.61 -21.94
C LYS A 117 43.16 -27.66 -20.75
N LEU A 118 42.19 -27.91 -19.86
CA LEU A 118 42.06 -27.11 -18.64
C LEU A 118 43.21 -27.44 -17.69
N THR A 119 43.99 -26.45 -17.28
CA THR A 119 45.09 -26.63 -16.32
C THR A 119 44.87 -25.77 -15.07
N TYR A 120 45.31 -26.26 -13.90
CA TYR A 120 45.43 -25.44 -12.70
C TYR A 120 46.57 -24.40 -12.87
N GLU A 121 46.67 -23.44 -11.94
CA GLU A 121 47.75 -22.42 -11.94
C GLU A 121 49.16 -23.05 -11.93
N ASP A 122 49.29 -24.27 -11.42
CA ASP A 122 50.53 -25.06 -11.38
C ASP A 122 50.84 -25.83 -12.69
N GLY A 123 50.04 -25.65 -13.74
CA GLY A 123 50.22 -26.31 -15.04
C GLY A 123 49.86 -27.81 -15.08
N ARG A 124 49.25 -28.34 -14.00
CA ARG A 124 48.69 -29.69 -13.97
C ARG A 124 47.33 -29.71 -14.65
N GLU A 125 47.06 -30.74 -15.45
CA GLU A 125 45.75 -30.93 -16.10
C GLU A 125 44.65 -31.07 -15.03
N ALA A 126 43.51 -30.41 -15.24
CA ALA A 126 42.42 -30.37 -14.29
C ALA A 126 41.65 -31.69 -14.31
N GLU A 127 41.85 -32.51 -13.28
CA GLU A 127 41.15 -33.78 -13.11
C GLU A 127 39.82 -33.55 -12.39
N PHE A 128 38.70 -33.77 -13.09
CA PHE A 128 37.36 -33.68 -12.50
C PHE A 128 36.92 -35.02 -11.92
N LEU A 129 37.62 -35.50 -10.88
CA LEU A 129 37.14 -36.63 -10.11
C LEU A 129 36.18 -36.13 -9.02
N VAL A 130 34.91 -36.50 -9.12
CA VAL A 130 33.91 -36.22 -8.07
C VAL A 130 34.23 -37.11 -6.87
N ASP A 131 34.88 -36.51 -5.87
CA ASP A 131 35.32 -37.23 -4.68
C ASP A 131 34.16 -37.33 -3.65
N PHE A 132 33.33 -38.37 -3.78
CA PHE A 132 32.18 -38.59 -2.91
C PHE A 132 32.55 -38.77 -1.43
N HIS A 133 33.78 -39.21 -1.13
CA HIS A 133 34.28 -39.38 0.22
C HIS A 133 34.63 -38.05 0.90
N ASN A 134 35.18 -37.08 0.15
CA ASN A 134 35.40 -35.73 0.67
C ASN A 134 34.09 -35.01 0.94
N LYS A 135 33.09 -35.17 0.05
CA LYS A 135 31.75 -34.61 0.27
C LYS A 135 31.08 -35.18 1.53
N LYS A 136 31.25 -36.47 1.81
CA LYS A 136 30.77 -37.10 3.06
C LYS A 136 31.52 -36.59 4.29
N LYS A 137 32.85 -36.44 4.19
CA LYS A 137 33.70 -35.90 5.26
C LYS A 137 33.43 -34.42 5.55
N GLU A 138 33.09 -33.62 4.55
CA GLU A 138 32.73 -32.20 4.70
C GLU A 138 31.36 -32.03 5.38
N LEU A 139 30.39 -32.91 5.09
CA LEU A 139 29.12 -32.96 5.82
C LEU A 139 29.30 -33.40 7.28
N GLU A 140 30.20 -34.35 7.55
CA GLU A 140 30.50 -34.81 8.91
C GLU A 140 31.35 -33.81 9.70
N ALA A 141 32.32 -33.12 9.06
CA ALA A 141 33.18 -32.11 9.68
C ALA A 141 32.50 -30.73 9.83
N GLY A 142 31.53 -30.42 8.97
CA GLY A 142 30.70 -29.21 9.07
C GLY A 142 29.73 -29.22 10.26
N CYS A 143 29.61 -30.34 10.98
CA CYS A 143 28.69 -30.46 12.11
C CYS A 143 29.30 -30.07 13.47
N SER A 144 30.59 -29.70 13.55
CA SER A 144 31.24 -29.37 14.84
C SER A 144 31.91 -27.99 14.92
N SER A 145 31.95 -27.21 13.84
CA SER A 145 32.36 -25.80 13.96
C SER A 145 31.84 -24.92 12.83
N SER A 146 31.27 -23.78 13.23
CA SER A 146 30.75 -22.68 12.42
C SER A 146 29.40 -22.91 11.73
N LEU A 147 28.40 -22.27 12.36
CA LEU A 147 27.19 -21.74 11.73
C LEU A 147 27.58 -20.89 10.50
N LYS A 148 27.86 -21.52 9.37
CA LYS A 148 27.59 -20.90 8.08
C LYS A 148 26.16 -21.25 7.81
N GLU A 149 25.28 -20.27 7.99
CA GLU A 149 23.91 -20.35 7.50
C GLU A 149 23.98 -20.89 6.08
N ALA A 150 23.53 -22.14 5.89
CA ALA A 150 23.17 -22.60 4.56
C ALA A 150 22.30 -21.49 3.96
N PRO A 151 22.45 -21.14 2.67
CA PRO A 151 21.50 -20.22 2.05
C PRO A 151 20.13 -20.73 2.48
N LEU A 152 19.35 -19.89 3.15
CA LEU A 152 18.00 -20.22 3.57
C LEU A 152 17.31 -20.58 2.26
N VAL A 153 17.33 -21.86 1.89
CA VAL A 153 16.44 -22.38 0.89
C VAL A 153 15.15 -22.28 1.65
N VAL A 154 14.47 -21.15 1.44
CA VAL A 154 13.10 -20.94 1.85
C VAL A 154 12.33 -21.95 1.00
N HIS A 155 12.40 -23.21 1.39
CA HIS A 155 11.38 -24.17 1.07
C HIS A 155 10.12 -23.51 1.59
N TYR A 156 9.19 -23.27 0.68
CA TYR A 156 7.89 -22.74 1.04
C TYR A 156 7.28 -23.73 2.03
N ASP A 157 7.38 -23.43 3.32
CA ASP A 157 6.64 -24.13 4.35
C ASP A 157 5.23 -23.57 4.34
N PRO A 158 4.22 -24.35 3.87
CA PRO A 158 2.84 -23.89 3.83
C PRO A 158 2.28 -23.56 5.22
N PHE A 159 3.02 -23.91 6.28
CA PHE A 159 2.71 -23.68 7.68
C PHE A 159 3.39 -22.44 8.29
N GLU A 160 4.46 -21.91 7.67
CA GLU A 160 5.19 -20.74 8.18
C GLU A 160 4.58 -19.41 7.72
N GLU A 161 3.96 -19.38 6.52
CA GLU A 161 3.34 -18.17 5.99
C GLU A 161 1.99 -17.90 6.67
N LYS A 162 2.03 -17.25 7.84
CA LYS A 162 0.87 -16.74 8.61
C LYS A 162 0.00 -15.73 7.85
N GLY A 163 0.23 -15.50 6.56
CA GLY A 163 -0.39 -14.46 5.75
C GLY A 163 -1.65 -14.87 4.99
N ARG A 164 -1.83 -16.15 4.65
CA ARG A 164 -3.02 -16.64 3.91
C ARG A 164 -3.76 -17.71 4.70
N VAL A 165 -4.23 -17.33 5.88
CA VAL A 165 -4.92 -18.21 6.83
C VAL A 165 -6.28 -18.71 6.30
N PHE A 166 -6.84 -18.09 5.26
CA PHE A 166 -8.22 -18.36 4.82
C PHE A 166 -8.37 -18.50 3.30
N GLY A 167 -7.57 -19.38 2.69
CA GLY A 167 -7.77 -19.86 1.32
C GLY A 167 -8.12 -21.34 1.31
N ALA A 168 -9.14 -21.75 0.55
CA ALA A 168 -9.57 -23.15 0.43
C ALA A 168 -8.45 -24.10 -0.04
N SER A 169 -7.39 -23.57 -0.67
CA SER A 169 -6.23 -24.32 -1.16
C SER A 169 -5.14 -24.59 -0.12
N HIS A 170 -5.16 -23.93 1.05
CA HIS A 170 -4.06 -23.99 2.03
C HIS A 170 -4.36 -24.82 3.28
N VAL A 171 -5.60 -25.30 3.45
CA VAL A 171 -5.97 -26.10 4.61
C VAL A 171 -5.85 -27.59 4.25
N PRO A 172 -4.86 -28.33 4.79
CA PRO A 172 -4.75 -29.76 4.52
C PRO A 172 -5.97 -30.48 5.09
N LEU A 173 -6.73 -31.14 4.22
CA LEU A 173 -7.83 -31.99 4.62
C LEU A 173 -7.26 -33.32 5.15
N PRO A 174 -7.78 -33.85 6.27
CA PRO A 174 -7.36 -35.16 6.74
C PRO A 174 -7.71 -36.22 5.67
N THR A 175 -6.71 -36.98 5.21
CA THR A 175 -6.87 -37.97 4.13
C THR A 175 -7.20 -39.37 4.64
N LEU A 176 -6.93 -39.64 5.92
CA LEU A 176 -7.07 -40.96 6.53
C LEU A 176 -8.49 -41.22 7.08
N ASN A 177 -9.22 -40.17 7.46
CA ASN A 177 -10.55 -40.26 8.09
C ASN A 177 -11.56 -39.42 7.32
N GLU A 178 -12.49 -40.05 6.60
CA GLU A 178 -13.47 -39.34 5.76
C GLU A 178 -14.45 -38.48 6.60
N GLU A 179 -14.89 -38.95 7.77
CA GLU A 179 -15.74 -38.14 8.66
C GLU A 179 -15.04 -36.86 9.15
N ALA A 180 -13.74 -36.95 9.45
CA ALA A 180 -12.96 -35.79 9.86
C ALA A 180 -12.77 -34.82 8.69
N ARG A 181 -12.69 -35.35 7.47
CA ARG A 181 -12.60 -34.56 6.23
C ARG A 181 -13.90 -33.82 5.97
N GLU A 182 -15.04 -34.49 6.05
CA GLU A 182 -16.36 -33.90 5.88
C GLU A 182 -16.63 -32.80 6.92
N LYS A 183 -16.33 -33.04 8.20
CA LYS A 183 -16.45 -32.03 9.26
C LYS A 183 -15.63 -30.78 8.97
N LYS A 184 -14.38 -30.96 8.54
CA LYS A 184 -13.49 -29.84 8.20
C LYS A 184 -13.96 -29.09 6.95
N ILE A 185 -14.51 -29.78 5.97
CA ILE A 185 -15.14 -29.15 4.79
C ILE A 185 -16.38 -28.35 5.19
N ALA A 186 -17.22 -28.89 6.08
CA ALA A 186 -18.41 -28.19 6.57
C ALA A 186 -18.04 -26.92 7.34
N GLU A 187 -17.03 -26.97 8.20
CA GLU A 187 -16.47 -25.82 8.91
C GLU A 187 -15.92 -24.75 7.93
N LEU A 188 -15.18 -25.16 6.90
CA LEU A 188 -14.69 -24.21 5.90
C LEU A 188 -15.83 -23.54 5.11
N LYS A 189 -16.92 -24.28 4.84
CA LYS A 189 -18.12 -23.72 4.21
C LYS A 189 -18.80 -22.69 5.11
N SER A 190 -19.00 -22.98 6.40
CA SER A 190 -19.61 -22.02 7.33
C SER A 190 -18.78 -20.75 7.45
N MET A 191 -17.46 -20.87 7.61
CA MET A 191 -16.55 -19.71 7.65
C MET A 191 -16.61 -18.87 6.36
N THR A 192 -16.77 -19.53 5.21
CA THR A 192 -16.91 -18.85 3.92
C THR A 192 -18.23 -18.07 3.83
N GLU A 193 -19.33 -18.66 4.31
CA GLU A 193 -20.64 -18.00 4.35
C GLU A 193 -20.65 -16.81 5.31
N GLU A 194 -20.07 -16.97 6.51
CA GLU A 194 -19.90 -15.87 7.47
C GLU A 194 -19.09 -14.72 6.86
N THR A 195 -17.97 -15.04 6.21
CA THR A 195 -17.14 -14.02 5.53
C THR A 195 -17.92 -13.31 4.42
N LYS A 196 -18.77 -14.02 3.68
CA LYS A 196 -19.63 -13.41 2.65
C LYS A 196 -20.62 -12.44 3.28
N ILE A 197 -21.28 -12.83 4.38
CA ILE A 197 -22.23 -11.99 5.11
C ILE A 197 -21.54 -10.75 5.69
N GLU A 198 -20.35 -10.89 6.26
CA GLU A 198 -19.59 -9.75 6.77
C GLU A 198 -19.15 -8.80 5.65
N ARG A 199 -18.70 -9.35 4.51
CA ARG A 199 -18.33 -8.55 3.34
C ARG A 199 -19.53 -7.78 2.78
N THR A 200 -20.71 -8.39 2.69
CA THR A 200 -21.91 -7.70 2.23
C THR A 200 -22.32 -6.62 3.23
N LYS A 201 -22.33 -6.91 4.54
CA LYS A 201 -22.61 -5.93 5.59
C LYS A 201 -21.65 -4.74 5.53
N ARG A 202 -20.34 -4.99 5.40
CA ARG A 202 -19.32 -3.94 5.29
C ARG A 202 -19.46 -3.14 4.00
N LYS A 203 -19.85 -3.77 2.89
CA LYS A 203 -20.16 -3.08 1.62
C LYS A 203 -21.36 -2.15 1.80
N LEU A 204 -22.44 -2.64 2.41
CA LEU A 204 -23.64 -1.84 2.69
C LEU A 204 -23.35 -0.66 3.62
N GLN A 205 -22.61 -0.87 4.71
CA GLN A 205 -22.21 0.22 5.62
C GLN A 205 -21.38 1.29 4.91
N ARG A 206 -20.39 0.88 4.11
CA ARG A 206 -19.57 1.82 3.33
C ARG A 206 -20.40 2.59 2.31
N ASN A 207 -21.39 1.96 1.69
CA ASN A 207 -22.27 2.62 0.74
C ASN A 207 -23.19 3.63 1.45
N ALA A 208 -23.76 3.26 2.60
CA ALA A 208 -24.56 4.17 3.42
C ALA A 208 -23.75 5.40 3.90
N GLU A 209 -22.51 5.20 4.35
CA GLU A 209 -21.61 6.31 4.73
C GLU A 209 -21.35 7.25 3.54
N LYS A 210 -21.07 6.70 2.36
CA LYS A 210 -20.89 7.49 1.12
C LYS A 210 -22.16 8.25 0.73
N GLU A 211 -23.32 7.63 0.86
CA GLU A 211 -24.61 8.28 0.60
C GLU A 211 -24.88 9.43 1.57
N GLU A 212 -24.57 9.25 2.85
CA GLU A 212 -24.67 10.32 3.84
C GLU A 212 -23.72 11.48 3.54
N GLU A 213 -22.47 11.19 3.19
CA GLU A 213 -21.49 12.19 2.78
C GLU A 213 -21.97 12.95 1.53
N ARG A 214 -22.45 12.24 0.51
CA ARG A 214 -23.05 12.84 -0.68
C ARG A 214 -24.27 13.69 -0.34
N TYR A 215 -25.14 13.23 0.55
CA TYR A 215 -26.30 14.00 1.03
C TYR A 215 -25.87 15.31 1.71
N ARG A 216 -24.86 15.25 2.59
CA ARG A 216 -24.30 16.45 3.25
C ARG A 216 -23.72 17.42 2.23
N VAL A 217 -22.99 16.92 1.22
CA VAL A 217 -22.42 17.73 0.14
C VAL A 217 -23.53 18.34 -0.74
N ASN A 218 -24.53 17.55 -1.13
CA ASN A 218 -25.65 18.01 -1.95
C ASN A 218 -26.47 19.09 -1.24
N LYS A 219 -26.65 19.00 0.08
CA LYS A 219 -27.28 20.05 0.89
C LYS A 219 -26.50 21.38 0.84
N ILE A 220 -25.17 21.32 0.80
CA ILE A 220 -24.32 22.51 0.64
C ILE A 220 -24.42 23.03 -0.80
N ARG A 221 -24.36 22.13 -1.80
CA ARG A 221 -24.47 22.49 -3.23
C ARG A 221 -25.79 23.20 -3.55
N GLN A 222 -26.91 22.72 -3.01
CA GLN A 222 -28.22 23.36 -3.12
C GLN A 222 -28.20 24.79 -2.59
N ARG A 223 -27.56 25.02 -1.43
CA ARG A 223 -27.42 26.38 -0.85
C ARG A 223 -26.56 27.30 -1.72
N MET A 224 -25.62 26.74 -2.47
CA MET A 224 -24.70 27.47 -3.34
C MET A 224 -25.19 27.56 -4.80
N GLY A 225 -26.36 27.00 -5.13
CA GLY A 225 -26.90 26.98 -6.50
C GLY A 225 -26.11 26.10 -7.48
N ILE A 226 -25.36 25.11 -6.97
CA ILE A 226 -24.53 24.20 -7.77
C ILE A 226 -25.31 22.91 -8.04
N PRO A 227 -25.23 22.31 -9.24
CA PRO A 227 -25.90 21.05 -9.57
C PRO A 227 -25.51 19.92 -8.60
N LEU A 228 -26.51 19.09 -8.27
CA LEU A 228 -26.38 17.96 -7.37
C LEU A 228 -25.48 16.88 -7.99
N LEU A 229 -24.79 16.14 -7.14
CA LEU A 229 -24.15 14.89 -7.54
C LEU A 229 -25.22 13.80 -7.66
N GLU A 230 -25.18 13.07 -8.76
CA GLU A 230 -26.02 11.90 -9.03
C GLU A 230 -25.69 10.75 -8.07
N SER A 231 -26.61 9.80 -7.91
CA SER A 231 -26.45 8.62 -7.05
C SER A 231 -25.47 7.62 -7.67
N SER A 232 -24.60 7.02 -6.85
CA SER A 232 -23.54 6.10 -7.33
C SER A 232 -24.06 4.86 -8.08
N ASP A 233 -25.35 4.54 -7.97
CA ASP A 233 -25.95 3.39 -8.64
C ASP A 233 -25.91 3.51 -10.17
N GLU A 234 -25.86 4.74 -10.69
CA GLU A 234 -25.72 5.01 -12.13
C GLU A 234 -24.24 4.91 -12.58
N GLU A 235 -23.29 5.29 -11.71
CA GLU A 235 -21.84 5.21 -11.97
C GLU A 235 -21.29 3.76 -11.97
N GLU A 236 -21.84 2.86 -11.15
CA GLU A 236 -21.44 1.44 -11.13
C GLU A 236 -21.99 0.65 -12.33
N GLN A 237 -23.15 1.05 -12.90
CA GLN A 237 -23.69 0.42 -14.11
C GLN A 237 -22.84 0.73 -15.35
N GLU A 238 -22.41 1.98 -15.54
CA GLU A 238 -21.61 2.37 -16.70
C GLU A 238 -20.23 1.68 -16.72
N LEU A 239 -19.56 1.52 -15.57
CA LEU A 239 -18.24 0.87 -15.48
C LEU A 239 -18.29 -0.66 -15.56
N SER A 240 -19.45 -1.28 -15.31
CA SER A 240 -19.64 -2.72 -15.52
C SER A 240 -19.87 -3.08 -16.99
N SER A 241 -20.49 -2.19 -17.77
CA SER A 241 -20.78 -2.42 -19.19
C SER A 241 -19.55 -2.43 -20.10
N THR A 242 -18.44 -1.81 -19.68
CA THR A 242 -17.25 -1.64 -20.53
C THR A 242 -16.20 -2.75 -20.38
N ASN A 243 -16.40 -3.72 -19.48
CA ASN A 243 -15.39 -4.73 -19.15
C ASN A 243 -15.73 -6.16 -19.65
N ASP A 244 -16.88 -6.37 -20.28
CA ASP A 244 -17.33 -7.69 -20.75
C ASP A 244 -16.89 -8.02 -22.20
N ASP A 245 -16.18 -7.12 -22.89
CA ASP A 245 -15.71 -7.30 -24.28
C ASP A 245 -14.28 -7.88 -24.40
N ILE A 246 -13.80 -8.63 -23.41
CA ILE A 246 -12.68 -9.56 -23.64
C ILE A 246 -13.29 -10.93 -23.91
N GLN A 247 -13.61 -11.13 -25.20
CA GLN A 247 -13.97 -12.43 -25.74
C GLN A 247 -12.93 -13.48 -25.34
N SER A 248 -13.40 -14.44 -24.55
CA SER A 248 -12.77 -15.74 -24.31
C SER A 248 -12.61 -16.49 -25.64
N SER A 249 -11.60 -16.14 -26.44
CA SER A 249 -11.15 -16.94 -27.58
C SER A 249 -9.91 -17.73 -27.19
N SER A 250 -10.11 -18.99 -26.78
CA SER A 250 -9.17 -20.11 -26.99
C SER A 250 -9.58 -21.30 -26.12
N ALA A 251 -10.62 -22.01 -26.54
CA ALA A 251 -10.77 -23.41 -26.13
C ALA A 251 -9.67 -24.22 -26.84
N PRO A 252 -8.95 -25.13 -26.15
CA PRO A 252 -7.95 -25.97 -26.80
C PRO A 252 -8.63 -26.91 -27.83
N PRO A 253 -7.97 -27.19 -28.97
CA PRO A 253 -8.53 -28.05 -30.00
C PRO A 253 -8.75 -29.47 -29.46
N LYS A 254 -9.97 -29.98 -29.66
CA LYS A 254 -10.34 -31.37 -29.38
C LYS A 254 -9.46 -32.28 -30.23
N SER A 255 -8.70 -33.17 -29.58
CA SER A 255 -7.95 -34.23 -30.24
C SER A 255 -8.90 -35.14 -31.01
N ASN A 256 -8.71 -35.24 -32.33
CA ASN A 256 -9.44 -36.17 -33.18
C ASN A 256 -9.14 -37.60 -32.75
N VAL A 257 -10.17 -38.29 -32.28
CA VAL A 257 -10.22 -39.74 -32.17
C VAL A 257 -10.22 -40.27 -33.61
N ILE A 258 -9.18 -41.03 -33.96
CA ILE A 258 -9.12 -41.74 -35.23
C ILE A 258 -10.01 -42.97 -35.10
N ASP A 259 -11.12 -42.96 -35.84
CA ASP A 259 -11.99 -44.11 -36.05
C ASP A 259 -11.24 -45.19 -36.83
N ASN A 260 -10.76 -46.22 -36.12
CA ASN A 260 -10.35 -47.47 -36.75
C ASN A 260 -11.60 -48.27 -37.15
N GLN A 261 -12.03 -48.10 -38.39
CA GLN A 261 -12.91 -49.08 -39.05
C GLN A 261 -12.05 -50.30 -39.44
N MET A 262 -12.09 -51.36 -38.62
CA MET A 262 -11.76 -52.69 -39.09
C MET A 262 -13.04 -53.52 -39.25
N THR A 263 -13.25 -53.85 -40.52
CA THR A 263 -14.06 -54.89 -41.14
C THR A 263 -14.59 -55.99 -40.21
N LYS A 264 -15.92 -56.13 -40.24
CA LYS A 264 -16.65 -57.35 -39.88
C LYS A 264 -16.34 -58.42 -40.93
N GLU A 265 -15.73 -59.52 -40.52
CA GLU A 265 -15.87 -60.80 -41.22
C GLU A 265 -16.61 -61.79 -40.32
N GLU A 266 -17.53 -62.51 -40.95
CA GLU A 266 -18.54 -63.37 -40.38
C GLU A 266 -17.94 -64.70 -39.90
N GLU A 267 -18.00 -64.98 -38.59
CA GLU A 267 -17.87 -66.36 -38.09
C GLU A 267 -19.26 -67.00 -37.92
N LYS A 268 -19.54 -67.96 -38.80
CA LYS A 268 -20.68 -68.88 -38.69
C LYS A 268 -20.42 -69.91 -37.57
N PRO A 269 -21.43 -70.30 -36.78
CA PRO A 269 -21.26 -71.32 -35.75
C PRO A 269 -21.27 -72.73 -36.36
N LYS A 270 -20.20 -73.51 -36.11
CA LYS A 270 -20.25 -74.97 -36.26
C LYS A 270 -20.62 -75.60 -34.92
N LYS A 271 -21.84 -76.15 -34.89
CA LYS A 271 -22.22 -77.24 -34.00
C LYS A 271 -21.51 -78.52 -34.48
N PHE A 272 -20.75 -79.17 -33.61
CA PHE A 272 -20.82 -80.59 -33.26
C PHE A 272 -19.82 -80.87 -32.13
#